data_AF-A0A0E3SC22-F1
#
_entry.id   AF-A0A0E3SC22-F1
#
_cell.length_a   1.000
_cell.length_b   1.000
_cell.length_c   1.000
_cell.angle_alpha   90.00
_cell.angle_beta   90.00
_cell.angle_gamma   90.00
#
_symmetry.space_group_name_H-M   'P 1'
#
loop_
_entity.id
_entity.type
_entity.pdbx_description
1 polymer ?
#
loop_
_entity_poly.entity_id
_entity_poly.type
_entity_poly.pdbx_seq_one_letter_code
_entity_poly.pdbx_strand_id
1 'polypeptide(L)'
;MTDRHRLKYLELLGTTPKKAKPAHVDLSFSSTQKTELVKGTQVSTEVAGEKFYFSLDGDLDIIPAAFNIEKLIVDELTGGVFDRTSANQDGDLFFAPFGEQVRAGCTFYLGFGKESAIPPQTLSFMCYLYEKDLRAPGSHGNEQEYEFENAKLKWEISDLAGGYPWREVKSIDNTAGFKKSGRIILSELEGWKAVQSIPLMNFENSYFWLRCMVKESGYEYPPRIEKIRLNTIPATQDLTAGKGSEKEDEEGKEDREKGKGNGEEGNLKAGCIWKIEGAEHLEIINYMPAAGGRKTQTIDEAVEDFLRDFKIPYTAVTTSDYEYIALNAPGLRVAKAKAVPNYRPLRSQQAKSRGTEPTKSEYSKGSVTVIVIPYTPLEILRSPPTPSEGFIQAVCRHLDRHRLLGTEIHVISPDYVKVTVNVTVVPQEGNLDDSLVREGVLSALNRYIHPVKGGLDEQGWPIGRDVYLSELYELMETVAGVKCIIRLSVSGEPDAYPDSYGNLVLGSKFSSIYSGEHNVEIAREAKSCLKRGGLHSGN
;
A
#
# COMPACT_ATOMS: atom_id res chain seq x y z
N MET A 1 5.80 -43.66 12.06
CA MET A 1 6.55 -42.51 12.59
C MET A 1 5.64 -41.79 13.57
N THR A 2 6.05 -41.56 14.81
CA THR A 2 5.21 -40.89 15.83
C THR A 2 5.34 -39.37 15.73
N ASP A 3 4.37 -38.61 16.25
CA ASP A 3 4.43 -37.15 16.31
C ASP A 3 5.64 -36.63 17.08
N ARG A 4 6.06 -37.35 18.13
CA ARG A 4 7.31 -37.08 18.85
C ARG A 4 8.54 -37.18 17.94
N HIS A 5 8.58 -38.17 17.04
CA HIS A 5 9.67 -38.26 16.07
C HIS A 5 9.61 -37.11 15.08
N ARG A 6 8.43 -36.78 14.55
CA ARG A 6 8.24 -35.67 13.59
C ARG A 6 8.68 -34.33 14.16
N LEU A 7 8.32 -34.02 15.41
CA LEU A 7 8.80 -32.84 16.13
C LEU A 7 10.32 -32.83 16.25
N LYS A 8 10.94 -33.96 16.59
CA LYS A 8 12.41 -34.04 16.68
C LYS A 8 13.08 -33.82 15.34
N TYR A 9 12.50 -34.28 14.23
CA TYR A 9 13.00 -34.00 12.89
C TYR A 9 12.88 -32.52 12.53
N LEU A 10 11.75 -31.88 12.82
CA LEU A 10 11.58 -30.44 12.63
C LEU A 10 12.65 -29.65 13.42
N GLU A 11 12.86 -30.00 14.69
CA GLU A 11 13.90 -29.38 15.53
C GLU A 11 15.31 -29.54 14.94
N LEU A 12 15.65 -30.74 14.42
CA LEU A 12 16.94 -30.98 13.76
C LEU A 12 17.10 -30.16 12.47
N LEU A 13 16.00 -29.88 11.78
CA LEU A 13 15.95 -29.01 10.61
C LEU A 13 15.90 -27.51 10.98
N GLY A 14 15.94 -27.18 12.27
CA GLY A 14 15.96 -25.80 12.77
C GLY A 14 14.59 -25.12 12.78
N THR A 15 13.49 -25.87 12.64
CA THR A 15 12.13 -25.33 12.65
C THR A 15 11.29 -25.96 13.77
N THR A 16 10.33 -25.21 14.29
CA THR A 16 9.40 -25.69 15.32
C THR A 16 8.01 -25.12 15.06
N PRO A 17 6.93 -25.85 15.41
CA PRO A 17 5.58 -25.32 15.26
C PRO A 17 5.43 -23.97 15.95
N LYS A 18 4.88 -22.99 15.22
CA LYS A 18 4.65 -21.64 15.73
C LYS A 18 3.71 -21.69 16.94
N LYS A 19 4.10 -21.00 18.02
CA LYS A 19 3.26 -20.86 19.23
C LYS A 19 1.98 -20.06 18.93
N ALA A 20 0.96 -20.31 19.73
CA ALA A 20 -0.23 -19.47 19.79
C ALA A 20 0.13 -18.00 20.00
N LYS A 21 -0.62 -17.10 19.37
CA LYS A 21 -0.52 -15.65 19.59
C LYS A 21 -1.87 -15.12 20.07
N PRO A 22 -1.89 -14.18 21.02
CA PRO A 22 -3.11 -13.49 21.42
C PRO A 22 -3.62 -12.59 20.28
N ALA A 23 -4.92 -12.29 20.30
CA ALA A 23 -5.46 -11.23 19.45
C ALA A 23 -5.06 -9.85 20.00
N HIS A 24 -4.94 -8.88 19.11
CA HIS A 24 -4.70 -7.48 19.42
C HIS A 24 -5.82 -6.63 18.83
N VAL A 25 -6.18 -5.55 19.51
CA VAL A 25 -7.22 -4.62 19.07
C VAL A 25 -6.87 -3.20 19.48
N ASP A 26 -7.14 -2.24 18.61
CA ASP A 26 -7.11 -0.83 18.99
C ASP A 26 -8.47 -0.40 19.54
N LEU A 27 -8.47 0.17 20.74
CA LEU A 27 -9.66 0.68 21.41
C LEU A 27 -9.64 2.20 21.44
N SER A 28 -10.75 2.79 21.01
CA SER A 28 -10.97 4.24 21.04
C SER A 28 -11.93 4.60 22.17
N PHE A 29 -11.57 5.64 22.92
CA PHE A 29 -12.27 6.08 24.13
C PHE A 29 -12.89 7.45 23.94
N SER A 30 -14.15 7.59 24.37
CA SER A 30 -14.85 8.87 24.45
C SER A 30 -15.29 9.12 25.89
N SER A 31 -15.05 10.34 26.37
CA SER A 31 -15.41 10.80 27.71
C SER A 31 -15.69 12.30 27.69
N THR A 32 -16.63 12.76 28.52
CA THR A 32 -16.88 14.20 28.71
C THR A 32 -15.87 14.87 29.64
N GLN A 33 -15.08 14.08 30.38
CA GLN A 33 -14.11 14.55 31.35
C GLN A 33 -12.71 13.98 31.08
N LYS A 34 -11.67 14.70 31.52
CA LYS A 34 -10.31 14.17 31.46
C LYS A 34 -10.24 12.91 32.32
N THR A 35 -9.74 11.83 31.73
CA THR A 35 -9.63 10.52 32.39
C THR A 35 -8.27 9.94 32.04
N GLU A 36 -7.58 9.38 33.03
CA GLU A 36 -6.27 8.76 32.84
C GLU A 36 -6.44 7.24 33.01
N LEU A 37 -5.94 6.48 32.03
CA LEU A 37 -5.92 5.03 32.05
C LEU A 37 -4.46 4.57 32.07
N VAL A 38 -4.19 3.54 32.87
CA VAL A 38 -2.85 2.97 32.99
C VAL A 38 -2.71 1.70 32.17
N LYS A 39 -1.50 1.41 31.73
CA LYS A 39 -1.13 0.14 31.12
C LYS A 39 -1.59 -1.04 31.99
N GLY A 40 -2.14 -2.06 31.34
CA GLY A 40 -2.68 -3.25 32.01
C GLY A 40 -4.10 -3.08 32.57
N THR A 41 -4.74 -1.91 32.37
CA THR A 41 -6.17 -1.77 32.67
C THR A 41 -6.95 -2.80 31.86
N GLN A 42 -7.77 -3.60 32.54
CA GLN A 42 -8.55 -4.64 31.89
C GLN A 42 -9.85 -4.06 31.29
N VAL A 43 -10.07 -4.38 30.04
CA VAL A 43 -11.24 -4.03 29.22
C VAL A 43 -11.92 -5.31 28.79
N SER A 44 -13.24 -5.31 28.72
CA SER A 44 -14.00 -6.49 28.30
C SER A 44 -15.12 -6.16 27.35
N THR A 45 -15.48 -7.14 26.52
CA THR A 45 -16.63 -7.08 25.63
C THR A 45 -17.35 -8.43 25.65
N GLU A 46 -18.64 -8.42 25.32
CA GLU A 46 -19.45 -9.63 25.25
C GLU A 46 -19.98 -9.79 23.82
N VAL A 47 -19.66 -10.92 23.21
CA VAL A 47 -20.06 -11.26 21.84
C VAL A 47 -20.68 -12.65 21.86
N ALA A 48 -21.92 -12.77 21.37
CA ALA A 48 -22.66 -14.04 21.34
C ALA A 48 -22.76 -14.76 22.71
N GLY A 49 -22.79 -14.01 23.82
CA GLY A 49 -22.88 -14.56 25.18
C GLY A 49 -21.54 -15.00 25.79
N GLU A 50 -20.43 -14.79 25.08
CA GLU A 50 -19.08 -15.04 25.58
C GLU A 50 -18.38 -13.73 25.91
N LYS A 51 -17.73 -13.66 27.07
CA LYS A 51 -17.00 -12.48 27.54
C LYS A 51 -15.52 -12.61 27.21
N PHE A 52 -14.98 -11.63 26.52
CA PHE A 52 -13.58 -11.53 26.13
C PHE A 52 -12.90 -10.43 26.95
N TYR A 53 -11.66 -10.67 27.36
CA TYR A 53 -10.87 -9.77 28.19
C TYR A 53 -9.59 -9.40 27.46
N PHE A 54 -9.25 -8.11 27.50
CA PHE A 54 -8.04 -7.56 26.93
C PHE A 54 -7.41 -6.61 27.97
N SER A 55 -6.10 -6.43 27.90
CA SER A 55 -5.35 -5.48 28.72
C SER A 55 -4.76 -4.39 27.85
N LEU A 56 -4.81 -3.13 28.29
CA LEU A 56 -4.20 -2.01 27.55
C LEU A 56 -2.67 -2.15 27.51
N ASP A 57 -2.08 -1.90 26.35
CA ASP A 57 -0.62 -2.07 26.14
C ASP A 57 0.21 -0.86 26.64
N GLY A 58 -0.44 0.26 26.96
CA GLY A 58 0.20 1.49 27.44
C GLY A 58 -0.76 2.38 28.23
N ASP A 59 -0.24 3.53 28.67
CA ASP A 59 -1.00 4.57 29.36
C ASP A 59 -1.76 5.45 28.35
N LEU A 60 -2.93 5.96 28.73
CA LEU A 60 -3.75 6.85 27.91
C LEU A 60 -4.35 8.00 28.74
N ASP A 61 -4.00 9.22 28.37
CA ASP A 61 -4.70 10.42 28.80
C ASP A 61 -5.83 10.74 27.81
N ILE A 62 -7.07 10.50 28.21
CA ILE A 62 -8.24 10.73 27.36
C ILE A 62 -8.48 12.23 27.24
N ILE A 63 -8.41 12.72 26.01
CA ILE A 63 -8.82 14.08 25.64
C ILE A 63 -10.35 14.12 25.66
N PRO A 64 -10.98 15.08 26.37
CA PRO A 64 -12.44 15.19 26.42
C PRO A 64 -13.07 15.31 25.03
N ALA A 65 -14.24 14.71 24.84
CA ALA A 65 -14.95 14.65 23.56
C ALA A 65 -15.28 16.03 22.96
N ALA A 66 -15.29 17.08 23.78
CA ALA A 66 -15.43 18.47 23.33
C ALA A 66 -14.25 18.96 22.46
N PHE A 67 -13.07 18.34 22.57
CA PHE A 67 -11.94 18.57 21.66
C PHE A 67 -11.81 17.38 20.69
N ASN A 68 -12.58 17.43 19.60
CA ASN A 68 -12.59 16.39 18.57
C ASN A 68 -12.35 16.98 17.18
N ILE A 69 -12.01 16.11 16.21
CA ILE A 69 -11.89 16.47 14.80
C ILE A 69 -13.28 16.75 14.23
N GLU A 70 -13.57 18.01 13.94
CA GLU A 70 -14.85 18.47 13.37
C GLU A 70 -14.73 18.81 11.88
N LYS A 71 -13.51 19.06 11.40
CA LYS A 71 -13.25 19.42 9.99
C LYS A 71 -12.01 18.69 9.47
N LEU A 72 -12.11 18.13 8.27
CA LEU A 72 -10.97 17.56 7.54
C LEU A 72 -10.95 18.11 6.12
N ILE A 73 -9.89 18.83 5.77
CA ILE A 73 -9.72 19.44 4.46
C ILE A 73 -8.45 18.91 3.79
N VAL A 74 -8.51 18.65 2.49
CA VAL A 74 -7.36 18.27 1.66
C VAL A 74 -7.13 19.35 0.60
N ASP A 75 -5.92 19.89 0.56
CA ASP A 75 -5.43 20.80 -0.47
C ASP A 75 -4.44 20.06 -1.37
N GLU A 76 -4.88 19.77 -2.59
CA GLU A 76 -4.12 19.05 -3.61
C GLU A 76 -3.23 19.98 -4.47
N LEU A 77 -3.10 21.26 -4.09
CA LEU A 77 -2.43 22.36 -4.81
C LEU A 77 -3.01 22.65 -6.20
N THR A 78 -2.83 21.71 -7.14
CA THR A 78 -3.30 21.82 -8.52
C THR A 78 -4.68 21.21 -8.73
N GLY A 79 -5.08 20.27 -7.86
CA GLY A 79 -6.38 19.61 -7.91
C GLY A 79 -7.52 20.43 -7.27
N GLY A 80 -7.18 21.44 -6.47
CA GLY A 80 -8.13 22.21 -5.67
C GLY A 80 -8.16 21.78 -4.20
N VAL A 81 -9.15 22.32 -3.50
CA VAL A 81 -9.34 22.13 -2.05
C VAL A 81 -10.67 21.42 -1.81
N PHE A 82 -10.64 20.33 -1.04
CA PHE A 82 -11.78 19.45 -0.84
C PHE A 82 -12.06 19.21 0.63
N ASP A 83 -13.33 19.30 1.02
CA ASP A 83 -13.81 18.86 2.32
C ASP A 83 -14.00 17.34 2.33
N ARG A 84 -13.28 16.67 3.23
CA ARG A 84 -13.30 15.22 3.42
C ARG A 84 -13.78 14.83 4.82
N THR A 85 -14.48 15.73 5.51
CA THR A 85 -14.97 15.51 6.87
C THR A 85 -15.89 14.30 6.97
N SER A 86 -16.86 14.15 6.06
CA SER A 86 -17.77 12.99 6.03
C SER A 86 -17.03 11.67 5.77
N ALA A 87 -16.03 11.67 4.89
CA ALA A 87 -15.23 10.49 4.60
C ALA A 87 -14.44 9.98 5.83
N ASN A 88 -14.09 10.85 6.78
CA ASN A 88 -13.47 10.43 8.04
C ASN A 88 -14.49 9.89 9.07
N GLN A 89 -15.78 10.21 8.92
CA GLN A 89 -16.84 9.73 9.81
C GLN A 89 -17.32 8.34 9.38
N ASP A 90 -17.74 8.22 8.11
CA ASP A 90 -18.34 7.02 7.54
C ASP A 90 -17.27 5.98 7.19
N GLY A 91 -17.45 4.72 7.62
CA GLY A 91 -16.42 3.67 7.51
C GLY A 91 -16.21 3.04 6.14
N ASP A 92 -17.08 3.31 5.17
CA ASP A 92 -17.02 2.70 3.84
C ASP A 92 -16.25 3.53 2.82
N LEU A 93 -15.72 4.69 3.22
CA LEU A 93 -14.96 5.59 2.37
C LEU A 93 -13.54 5.78 2.92
N PHE A 94 -12.59 5.95 2.01
CA PHE A 94 -11.25 6.44 2.31
C PHE A 94 -11.03 7.77 1.60
N PHE A 95 -10.01 8.52 2.01
CA PHE A 95 -9.57 9.72 1.30
C PHE A 95 -8.05 9.74 1.15
N ALA A 96 -7.57 10.37 0.08
CA ALA A 96 -6.15 10.62 -0.11
C ALA A 96 -5.79 11.94 0.60
N PRO A 97 -4.99 11.94 1.68
CA PRO A 97 -4.69 13.15 2.45
C PRO A 97 -3.85 14.17 1.68
N PHE A 98 -3.29 13.79 0.52
CA PHE A 98 -2.47 14.69 -0.31
C PHE A 98 -2.91 14.68 -1.79
N GLY A 99 -4.13 14.20 -2.07
CA GLY A 99 -4.62 14.00 -3.43
C GLY A 99 -3.99 12.81 -4.16
N GLU A 100 -4.37 12.63 -5.43
CA GLU A 100 -3.87 11.53 -6.26
C GLU A 100 -2.41 11.70 -6.70
N GLN A 101 -1.93 12.95 -6.75
CA GLN A 101 -0.57 13.29 -7.14
C GLN A 101 0.17 13.98 -6.00
N VAL A 102 0.80 13.17 -5.15
CA VAL A 102 1.48 13.67 -3.96
C VAL A 102 2.78 14.39 -4.34
N ARG A 103 2.83 15.70 -4.07
CA ARG A 103 3.97 16.58 -4.36
C ARG A 103 4.32 17.43 -3.15
N ALA A 104 5.50 18.03 -3.17
CA ALA A 104 5.87 19.03 -2.18
C ALA A 104 4.83 20.17 -2.15
N GLY A 105 4.34 20.50 -0.96
CA GLY A 105 3.32 21.51 -0.69
C GLY A 105 1.88 20.96 -0.59
N CYS A 106 1.59 19.76 -1.06
CA CYS A 106 0.29 19.12 -0.81
C CYS A 106 0.07 19.02 0.71
N THR A 107 -1.13 19.37 1.17
CA THR A 107 -1.41 19.57 2.59
C THR A 107 -2.79 19.07 2.95
N PHE A 108 -2.95 18.40 4.10
CA PHE A 108 -4.26 18.26 4.72
C PHE A 108 -4.32 18.97 6.06
N TYR A 109 -5.54 19.32 6.45
CA TYR A 109 -5.86 20.09 7.63
C TYR A 109 -6.87 19.32 8.48
N LEU A 110 -6.63 19.33 9.79
CA LEU A 110 -7.56 18.86 10.82
C LEU A 110 -7.99 20.08 11.63
N GLY A 111 -9.29 20.37 11.61
CA GLY A 111 -9.92 21.40 12.42
C GLY A 111 -10.57 20.77 13.64
N PHE A 112 -10.08 21.13 14.83
CA PHE A 112 -10.65 20.69 16.09
C PHE A 112 -11.64 21.71 16.63
N GLY A 113 -12.75 21.22 17.20
CA GLY A 113 -13.80 22.03 17.79
C GLY A 113 -13.30 22.98 18.87
N LYS A 114 -13.98 24.12 19.01
CA LYS A 114 -13.63 25.17 19.99
C LYS A 114 -14.39 25.02 21.31
N GLU A 115 -15.45 24.22 21.38
CA GLU A 115 -16.36 24.22 22.54
C GLU A 115 -15.62 23.85 23.84
N SER A 116 -15.45 24.86 24.70
CA SER A 116 -14.89 24.76 26.07
C SER A 116 -13.50 24.10 26.22
N ALA A 117 -12.79 23.85 25.13
CA ALA A 117 -11.57 23.08 25.16
C ALA A 117 -10.32 23.96 25.31
N ILE A 118 -9.53 23.66 26.34
CA ILE A 118 -8.11 24.03 26.37
C ILE A 118 -7.40 23.01 25.47
N PRO A 119 -6.67 23.45 24.42
CA PRO A 119 -5.96 22.51 23.57
C PRO A 119 -4.96 21.71 24.41
N PRO A 120 -4.83 20.40 24.17
CA PRO A 120 -3.93 19.58 24.96
C PRO A 120 -2.47 19.97 24.67
N GLN A 121 -1.58 19.78 25.65
CA GLN A 121 -0.14 20.03 25.46
C GLN A 121 0.51 18.99 24.53
N THR A 122 -0.05 17.77 24.52
CA THR A 122 0.33 16.67 23.64
C THR A 122 -0.93 16.14 22.97
N LEU A 123 -0.89 15.95 21.65
CA LEU A 123 -1.99 15.40 20.86
C LEU A 123 -1.55 14.08 20.25
N SER A 124 -2.33 13.03 20.49
CA SER A 124 -2.11 11.71 19.91
C SER A 124 -3.35 11.25 19.14
N PHE A 125 -3.17 10.84 17.90
CA PHE A 125 -4.23 10.23 17.10
C PHE A 125 -3.72 9.04 16.31
N MET A 126 -4.59 8.05 16.14
CA MET A 126 -4.38 6.88 15.32
C MET A 126 -4.86 7.16 13.89
N CYS A 127 -4.01 6.86 12.91
CA CYS A 127 -4.37 6.88 11.50
C CYS A 127 -4.48 5.45 10.98
N TYR A 128 -5.68 5.06 10.59
CA TYR A 128 -5.94 3.79 9.92
C TYR A 128 -5.90 3.99 8.42
N LEU A 129 -5.02 3.26 7.74
CA LEU A 129 -4.91 3.29 6.29
C LEU A 129 -5.84 2.26 5.65
N TYR A 130 -6.38 2.64 4.49
CA TYR A 130 -7.15 1.73 3.66
C TYR A 130 -6.22 0.94 2.73
N GLU A 131 -5.99 -0.32 3.11
CA GLU A 131 -5.09 -1.23 2.40
C GLU A 131 -5.79 -2.51 1.90
N LYS A 132 -7.12 -2.60 2.02
CA LYS A 132 -7.91 -3.83 1.79
C LYS A 132 -7.85 -4.34 0.34
N ASP A 133 -7.65 -3.45 -0.63
CA ASP A 133 -7.50 -3.72 -2.06
C ASP A 133 -6.02 -3.71 -2.53
N LEU A 134 -5.07 -3.59 -1.60
CA LEU A 134 -3.65 -3.63 -1.90
C LEU A 134 -3.12 -5.07 -1.80
N ARG A 135 -2.16 -5.39 -2.66
CA ARG A 135 -1.34 -6.60 -2.47
C ARG A 135 -0.62 -6.53 -1.13
N ALA A 136 -0.48 -7.67 -0.44
CA ALA A 136 0.36 -7.76 0.75
C ALA A 136 1.81 -7.32 0.44
N PRO A 137 2.49 -6.59 1.33
CA PRO A 137 3.92 -6.33 1.19
C PRO A 137 4.73 -7.62 1.05
N GLY A 138 5.88 -7.53 0.40
CA GLY A 138 6.85 -8.60 0.31
C GLY A 138 7.31 -9.04 1.70
N SER A 139 7.65 -10.31 1.82
CA SER A 139 8.24 -10.91 3.01
C SER A 139 9.25 -11.97 2.56
N HIS A 140 10.38 -12.06 3.25
CA HIS A 140 11.44 -12.99 2.93
C HIS A 140 11.90 -13.71 4.20
N GLY A 141 11.44 -14.95 4.39
CA GLY A 141 11.66 -15.72 5.61
C GLY A 141 11.18 -14.98 6.87
N ASN A 142 12.08 -14.81 7.84
CA ASN A 142 11.84 -14.08 9.09
C ASN A 142 12.53 -12.71 9.13
N GLU A 143 12.91 -12.16 7.97
CA GLU A 143 13.56 -10.86 7.91
C GLU A 143 12.62 -9.72 8.30
N GLN A 144 13.20 -8.72 8.97
CA GLN A 144 12.49 -7.51 9.34
C GLN A 144 12.39 -6.54 8.16
N GLU A 145 11.35 -5.72 8.16
CA GLU A 145 11.14 -4.65 7.21
C GLU A 145 12.33 -3.67 7.21
N TYR A 146 12.72 -3.19 6.04
CA TYR A 146 13.74 -2.17 5.94
C TYR A 146 13.12 -0.79 6.18
N GLU A 147 13.58 -0.11 7.22
CA GLU A 147 13.19 1.29 7.44
C GLU A 147 13.88 2.19 6.41
N PHE A 148 13.10 3.05 5.77
CA PHE A 148 13.57 4.15 4.94
C PHE A 148 12.57 5.29 4.98
N GLU A 149 13.09 6.51 4.84
CA GLU A 149 12.28 7.71 4.82
C GLU A 149 11.57 7.83 3.48
N ASN A 150 10.26 7.57 3.47
CA ASN A 150 9.46 7.57 2.26
C ASN A 150 8.99 8.97 1.87
N ALA A 151 8.65 9.78 2.85
CA ALA A 151 8.20 11.15 2.65
C ALA A 151 8.62 11.96 3.85
N LYS A 152 8.99 13.22 3.61
CA LYS A 152 9.22 14.18 4.69
C LYS A 152 7.96 14.98 4.91
N LEU A 153 7.37 14.82 6.07
CA LEU A 153 6.14 15.50 6.46
C LEU A 153 6.46 16.61 7.46
N LYS A 154 5.77 17.74 7.31
CA LYS A 154 5.86 18.87 8.23
C LYS A 154 4.52 19.08 8.92
N TRP A 155 4.53 19.07 10.25
CA TRP A 155 3.35 19.31 11.07
C TRP A 155 3.36 20.73 11.64
N GLU A 156 2.25 21.45 11.47
CA GLU A 156 2.14 22.84 11.92
C GLU A 156 0.75 23.14 12.49
N ILE A 157 0.69 24.05 13.46
CA ILE A 157 -0.56 24.52 14.07
C ILE A 157 -0.84 25.99 13.77
N SER A 158 -2.09 26.39 13.90
CA SER A 158 -2.52 27.79 13.83
C SER A 158 -2.07 28.60 15.05
N ASP A 159 -1.39 29.72 14.82
CA ASP A 159 -0.79 30.55 15.88
C ASP A 159 -1.47 31.94 16.01
N LEU A 160 -1.63 32.68 14.91
CA LEU A 160 -2.11 34.07 14.91
C LEU A 160 -3.26 34.34 13.93
N ALA A 161 -3.85 35.54 14.05
CA ALA A 161 -5.08 35.97 13.38
C ALA A 161 -5.08 35.64 11.88
N GLY A 162 -6.13 34.96 11.41
CA GLY A 162 -6.26 34.50 10.03
C GLY A 162 -5.55 33.18 9.71
N GLY A 163 -5.02 32.48 10.72
CA GLY A 163 -4.35 31.18 10.55
C GLY A 163 -2.95 31.30 9.96
N TYR A 164 -2.29 32.45 10.12
CA TYR A 164 -0.95 32.71 9.62
C TYR A 164 -0.17 33.65 10.58
N PRO A 165 1.14 33.46 10.78
CA PRO A 165 1.96 32.35 10.29
C PRO A 165 1.57 31.01 10.94
N TRP A 166 1.98 29.92 10.30
CA TRP A 166 1.89 28.57 10.85
C TRP A 166 3.12 28.28 11.69
N ARG A 167 2.92 27.64 12.84
CA ARG A 167 4.01 27.27 13.74
C ARG A 167 4.27 25.77 13.66
N GLU A 168 5.52 25.38 13.38
CA GLU A 168 5.93 23.99 13.36
C GLU A 168 5.91 23.37 14.75
N VAL A 169 5.52 22.10 14.82
CA VAL A 169 5.42 21.32 16.05
C VAL A 169 6.24 20.05 15.94
N LYS A 170 6.74 19.57 17.07
CA LYS A 170 7.48 18.32 17.14
C LYS A 170 6.51 17.15 16.95
N SER A 171 6.91 16.19 16.11
CA SER A 171 6.09 15.01 15.80
C SER A 171 6.90 13.72 15.94
N ILE A 172 6.23 12.66 16.40
CA ILE A 172 6.66 11.27 16.31
C ILE A 172 5.65 10.58 15.40
N ASP A 173 6.11 10.08 14.26
CA ASP A 173 5.28 9.45 13.24
C ASP A 173 5.55 7.95 13.17
N ASN A 174 4.59 7.13 13.65
CA ASN A 174 4.64 5.67 13.53
C ASN A 174 3.93 5.13 12.28
N THR A 175 3.43 6.00 11.40
CA THR A 175 2.80 5.63 10.12
C THR A 175 3.82 5.40 8.99
N ALA A 176 5.11 5.68 9.27
CA ALA A 176 6.20 5.68 8.29
C ALA A 176 5.89 6.59 7.09
N GLY A 177 5.40 7.82 7.35
CA GLY A 177 4.90 8.72 6.32
C GLY A 177 3.71 8.11 5.59
N PHE A 178 2.67 7.70 6.31
CA PHE A 178 1.44 7.08 5.81
C PHE A 178 1.64 5.88 4.87
N LYS A 179 2.65 5.04 5.12
CA LYS A 179 2.82 3.73 4.44
C LYS A 179 2.15 2.58 5.17
N LYS A 180 1.93 2.73 6.49
CA LYS A 180 1.18 1.78 7.32
C LYS A 180 0.29 2.52 8.31
N SER A 181 -0.73 1.83 8.78
CA SER A 181 -1.52 2.33 9.91
C SER A 181 -0.62 2.56 11.12
N GLY A 182 -0.84 3.65 11.85
CA GLY A 182 0.04 4.01 12.94
C GLY A 182 -0.40 5.28 13.66
N ARG A 183 0.24 5.53 14.80
CA ARG A 183 -0.04 6.68 15.65
C ARG A 183 0.89 7.84 15.32
N ILE A 184 0.31 9.04 15.34
CA ILE A 184 1.05 10.29 15.28
C ILE A 184 0.92 10.99 16.64
N ILE A 185 2.05 11.36 17.22
CA ILE A 185 2.14 12.04 18.51
C ILE A 185 2.77 13.41 18.28
N LEU A 186 2.07 14.46 18.65
CA LEU A 186 2.50 15.84 18.53
C LEU A 186 2.68 16.43 19.93
N SER A 187 3.78 17.14 20.14
CA SER A 187 4.09 17.83 21.39
C SER A 187 4.38 19.31 21.14
N GLU A 188 4.58 20.08 22.22
CA GLU A 188 4.89 21.52 22.17
C GLU A 188 3.76 22.37 21.56
N LEU A 189 2.50 21.99 21.87
CA LEU A 189 1.27 22.62 21.38
C LEU A 189 0.85 23.88 22.16
N GLU A 190 1.76 24.46 22.93
CA GLU A 190 1.48 25.64 23.74
C GLU A 190 1.06 26.84 22.86
N GLY A 191 0.05 27.58 23.30
CA GLY A 191 -0.43 28.75 22.56
C GLY A 191 -1.19 28.43 21.27
N TRP A 192 -1.62 27.19 21.02
CA TRP A 192 -2.49 26.83 19.90
C TRP A 192 -3.79 27.64 19.94
N LYS A 193 -4.11 28.38 18.86
CA LYS A 193 -5.32 29.22 18.81
C LYS A 193 -6.31 28.77 17.76
N ALA A 194 -7.58 28.88 18.11
CA ALA A 194 -8.67 28.65 17.17
C ALA A 194 -8.87 29.87 16.24
N VAL A 195 -9.04 29.62 14.95
CA VAL A 195 -9.24 30.65 13.91
C VAL A 195 -10.37 30.26 12.94
N GLN A 196 -11.06 31.25 12.39
CA GLN A 196 -12.16 31.05 11.42
C GLN A 196 -11.70 31.00 9.97
N SER A 197 -10.43 31.29 9.71
CA SER A 197 -9.86 31.27 8.37
C SER A 197 -8.43 30.75 8.40
N ILE A 198 -8.08 30.10 7.31
CA ILE A 198 -6.73 29.69 6.94
C ILE A 198 -6.49 30.18 5.49
N PRO A 199 -5.26 30.17 4.96
CA PRO A 199 -5.02 30.66 3.61
C PRO A 199 -5.98 30.06 2.58
N LEU A 200 -6.62 30.93 1.78
CA LEU A 200 -7.58 30.59 0.72
C LEU A 200 -8.92 29.99 1.18
N MET A 201 -9.21 29.92 2.49
CA MET A 201 -10.44 29.29 3.02
C MET A 201 -11.01 30.05 4.22
N ASN A 202 -12.33 30.20 4.26
CA ASN A 202 -13.07 30.76 5.39
C ASN A 202 -14.12 29.77 5.88
N PHE A 203 -14.38 29.77 7.19
CA PHE A 203 -15.32 28.87 7.83
C PHE A 203 -16.26 29.62 8.76
N GLU A 204 -17.46 29.08 8.95
CA GLU A 204 -18.48 29.64 9.85
C GLU A 204 -18.01 29.61 11.32
N ASN A 205 -17.39 28.50 11.72
CA ASN A 205 -16.89 28.28 13.07
C ASN A 205 -15.38 28.50 13.17
N SER A 206 -14.91 28.79 14.39
CA SER A 206 -13.47 28.80 14.70
C SER A 206 -13.01 27.39 15.02
N TYR A 207 -11.90 26.95 14.42
CA TYR A 207 -11.29 25.66 14.73
C TYR A 207 -9.83 25.84 15.16
N PHE A 208 -9.37 24.97 16.06
CA PHE A 208 -7.93 24.78 16.26
C PHE A 208 -7.40 23.99 15.07
N TRP A 209 -6.62 24.63 14.20
CA TRP A 209 -6.14 23.99 12.99
C TRP A 209 -4.78 23.36 13.21
N LEU A 210 -4.67 22.11 12.80
CA LEU A 210 -3.45 21.37 12.60
C LEU A 210 -3.34 21.09 11.10
N ARG A 211 -2.14 21.22 10.52
CA ARG A 211 -1.90 20.81 9.14
C ARG A 211 -0.67 19.92 9.03
N CYS A 212 -0.72 19.01 8.07
CA CYS A 212 0.41 18.20 7.66
C CYS A 212 0.71 18.50 6.18
N MET A 213 1.92 18.98 5.92
CA MET A 213 2.39 19.36 4.60
C MET A 213 3.50 18.41 4.13
N VAL A 214 3.44 18.00 2.86
CA VAL A 214 4.51 17.24 2.22
C VAL A 214 5.67 18.17 1.90
N LYS A 215 6.88 17.87 2.40
CA LYS A 215 8.13 18.55 2.01
C LYS A 215 8.84 17.83 0.89
N GLU A 216 8.94 16.51 1.01
CA GLU A 216 9.50 15.63 0.00
C GLU A 216 8.54 14.45 -0.16
N SER A 217 8.23 14.11 -1.41
CA SER A 217 7.34 13.00 -1.76
C SER A 217 8.16 11.84 -2.32
N GLY A 218 8.01 10.67 -1.74
CA GLY A 218 8.53 9.40 -2.28
C GLY A 218 7.46 8.32 -2.37
N TYR A 219 6.18 8.71 -2.34
CA TYR A 219 5.06 7.79 -2.47
C TYR A 219 4.99 7.16 -3.87
N GLU A 220 4.93 5.84 -3.91
CA GLU A 220 4.76 5.11 -5.17
C GLU A 220 3.30 5.13 -5.65
N TYR A 221 2.37 5.26 -4.70
CA TYR A 221 0.96 5.54 -4.90
C TYR A 221 0.45 6.42 -3.75
N PRO A 222 -0.61 7.23 -3.95
CA PRO A 222 -1.11 8.13 -2.91
C PRO A 222 -1.57 7.34 -1.67
N PRO A 223 -1.20 7.76 -0.45
CA PRO A 223 -1.70 7.13 0.76
C PRO A 223 -3.21 7.31 0.84
N ARG A 224 -3.91 6.36 1.48
CA ARG A 224 -5.37 6.41 1.65
C ARG A 224 -5.67 6.17 3.11
N ILE A 225 -6.32 7.15 3.74
CA ILE A 225 -6.72 7.08 5.14
C ILE A 225 -8.19 6.66 5.19
N GLU A 226 -8.47 5.61 5.94
CA GLU A 226 -9.84 5.16 6.27
C GLU A 226 -10.38 5.99 7.42
N LYS A 227 -9.62 6.12 8.53
CA LYS A 227 -10.07 6.84 9.73
C LYS A 227 -8.92 7.48 10.48
N ILE A 228 -9.16 8.67 11.03
CA ILE A 228 -8.31 9.31 12.04
C ILE A 228 -9.07 9.36 13.35
N ARG A 229 -8.51 8.79 14.43
CA ARG A 229 -9.19 8.66 15.72
C ARG A 229 -8.30 9.11 16.87
N LEU A 230 -8.83 10.01 17.70
CA LEU A 230 -8.24 10.40 18.97
C LEU A 230 -8.40 9.28 20.00
N ASN A 231 -7.73 9.44 21.15
CA ASN A 231 -7.93 8.59 22.33
C ASN A 231 -7.91 7.09 22.02
N THR A 232 -7.00 6.67 21.15
CA THR A 232 -6.96 5.29 20.63
C THR A 232 -5.69 4.59 21.10
N ILE A 233 -5.83 3.45 21.76
CA ILE A 233 -4.71 2.67 22.30
C ILE A 233 -4.84 1.17 22.02
N PRO A 234 -3.73 0.48 21.69
CA PRO A 234 -3.77 -0.96 21.52
C PRO A 234 -4.00 -1.67 22.85
N ALA A 235 -4.68 -2.80 22.75
CA ALA A 235 -4.94 -3.74 23.82
C ALA A 235 -4.69 -5.17 23.32
N THR A 236 -4.15 -6.01 24.19
CA THR A 236 -3.82 -7.41 23.92
C THR A 236 -4.76 -8.33 24.68
N GLN A 237 -5.21 -9.40 24.04
CA GLN A 237 -6.11 -10.38 24.65
C GLN A 237 -5.46 -11.04 25.88
N ASP A 238 -6.20 -11.08 26.98
CA ASP A 238 -5.81 -11.81 28.18
C ASP A 238 -6.10 -13.31 28.03
N LEU A 239 -5.40 -14.12 28.80
CA LEU A 239 -5.77 -15.53 28.96
C LEU A 239 -7.15 -15.62 29.64
N THR A 240 -8.17 -16.03 28.89
CA THR A 240 -9.50 -16.30 29.44
C THR A 240 -9.37 -17.41 30.50
N ALA A 241 -9.48 -17.06 31.78
CA ALA A 241 -9.68 -18.05 32.82
C ALA A 241 -11.08 -18.64 32.62
N GLY A 242 -11.15 -19.87 32.10
CA GLY A 242 -12.42 -20.58 31.97
C GLY A 242 -13.14 -20.61 33.31
N LYS A 243 -14.42 -20.22 33.33
CA LYS A 243 -15.25 -20.28 34.53
C LYS A 243 -15.27 -21.71 35.09
N GLY A 244 -14.73 -21.86 36.31
CA GLY A 244 -15.17 -22.81 37.33
C GLY A 244 -14.87 -24.30 37.10
N SER A 245 -13.82 -24.80 37.73
CA SER A 245 -13.98 -25.92 38.67
C SER A 245 -12.88 -25.85 39.73
N GLU A 246 -13.31 -25.61 40.97
CA GLU A 246 -12.54 -26.01 42.14
C GLU A 246 -12.48 -27.55 42.12
N LYS A 247 -11.36 -28.08 41.63
CA LYS A 247 -10.80 -29.39 41.98
C LYS A 247 -9.38 -29.44 41.42
N GLU A 248 -8.43 -29.34 42.33
CA GLU A 248 -7.01 -29.50 42.05
C GLU A 248 -6.71 -30.98 41.84
N ASP A 249 -6.61 -31.40 40.58
CA ASP A 249 -6.00 -32.69 40.20
C ASP A 249 -4.71 -32.42 39.40
N GLU A 250 -3.64 -33.15 39.69
CA GLU A 250 -2.28 -32.95 39.17
C GLU A 250 -2.15 -33.11 37.64
N GLU A 251 -3.16 -33.64 36.96
CA GLU A 251 -3.24 -33.70 35.48
C GLU A 251 -3.58 -32.35 34.83
N GLY A 252 -4.08 -31.36 35.59
CA GLY A 252 -4.41 -30.02 35.08
C GLY A 252 -3.22 -29.07 34.88
N LYS A 253 -1.99 -29.49 35.21
CA LYS A 253 -0.78 -28.67 34.99
C LYS A 253 -0.33 -28.61 33.52
N GLU A 254 -0.54 -29.66 32.74
CA GLU A 254 -0.20 -29.66 31.30
C GLU A 254 -1.22 -28.88 30.45
N ASP A 255 -2.49 -28.82 30.87
CA ASP A 255 -3.53 -28.06 30.16
C ASP A 255 -3.55 -26.57 30.50
N ARG A 256 -2.86 -26.11 31.56
CA ARG A 256 -2.61 -24.67 31.78
C ARG A 256 -1.63 -24.07 30.75
N GLU A 257 -0.76 -24.88 30.14
CA GLU A 257 0.10 -24.43 29.03
C GLU A 257 -0.61 -24.46 27.66
N LYS A 258 -1.74 -25.15 27.54
CA LYS A 258 -2.66 -25.06 26.38
C LYS A 258 -3.76 -24.04 26.66
N GLY A 259 -3.38 -22.77 26.79
CA GLY A 259 -4.30 -21.68 27.10
C GLY A 259 -5.52 -21.65 26.19
N LYS A 260 -6.70 -21.97 26.74
CA LYS A 260 -8.06 -21.82 26.16
C LYS A 260 -8.48 -20.35 25.89
N GLY A 261 -7.52 -19.44 25.79
CA GLY A 261 -7.74 -18.01 25.56
C GLY A 261 -6.81 -17.37 24.51
N ASN A 262 -5.80 -18.09 24.01
CA ASN A 262 -4.89 -17.59 22.98
C ASN A 262 -5.20 -18.30 21.65
N GLY A 263 -6.09 -17.71 20.86
CA GLY A 263 -6.52 -18.34 19.62
C GLY A 263 -7.30 -17.39 18.72
N GLU A 264 -7.85 -17.96 17.65
CA GLU A 264 -8.64 -17.22 16.66
C GLU A 264 -9.96 -16.67 17.23
N GLU A 265 -10.41 -17.20 18.37
CA GLU A 265 -11.62 -16.77 19.09
C GLU A 265 -11.53 -15.31 19.56
N GLY A 266 -10.32 -14.79 19.80
CA GLY A 266 -10.10 -13.39 20.12
C GLY A 266 -10.18 -12.42 18.93
N ASN A 267 -10.31 -12.93 17.70
CA ASN A 267 -10.41 -12.10 16.50
C ASN A 267 -11.85 -11.58 16.31
N LEU A 268 -12.22 -10.64 17.17
CA LEU A 268 -13.53 -9.99 17.20
C LEU A 268 -13.73 -9.03 16.02
N LYS A 269 -14.98 -8.85 15.59
CA LYS A 269 -15.34 -7.90 14.53
C LYS A 269 -15.14 -6.44 14.98
N ALA A 270 -15.07 -5.54 14.01
CA ALA A 270 -15.16 -4.10 14.28
C ALA A 270 -16.53 -3.74 14.89
N GLY A 271 -16.56 -2.67 15.68
CA GLY A 271 -17.80 -2.10 16.24
C GLY A 271 -18.32 -2.82 17.48
N CYS A 272 -17.53 -3.66 18.13
CA CYS A 272 -17.88 -4.19 19.46
C CYS A 272 -17.86 -3.06 20.49
N ILE A 273 -18.78 -3.14 21.46
CA ILE A 273 -18.84 -2.20 22.59
C ILE A 273 -18.08 -2.80 23.77
N TRP A 274 -17.20 -2.01 24.35
CA TRP A 274 -16.30 -2.46 25.42
C TRP A 274 -16.62 -1.74 26.74
N LYS A 275 -16.22 -2.36 27.85
CA LYS A 275 -16.49 -1.86 29.20
C LYS A 275 -15.26 -2.05 30.09
N ILE A 276 -15.04 -1.09 30.98
CA ILE A 276 -14.13 -1.17 32.11
C ILE A 276 -14.98 -1.20 33.38
N GLU A 277 -14.75 -2.16 34.26
CA GLU A 277 -15.46 -2.24 35.54
C GLU A 277 -15.15 -0.99 36.39
N GLY A 278 -16.19 -0.28 36.82
CA GLY A 278 -16.06 0.97 37.59
C GLY A 278 -15.90 2.26 36.76
N ALA A 279 -15.84 2.18 35.42
CA ALA A 279 -15.74 3.34 34.54
C ALA A 279 -16.86 3.39 33.49
N GLU A 280 -18.12 3.29 33.93
CA GLU A 280 -19.32 3.26 33.07
C GLU A 280 -19.57 4.55 32.28
N HIS A 281 -18.91 5.65 32.65
CA HIS A 281 -18.98 6.93 31.95
C HIS A 281 -18.14 6.97 30.66
N LEU A 282 -17.34 5.93 30.40
CA LEU A 282 -16.51 5.83 29.19
C LEU A 282 -17.26 5.07 28.10
N GLU A 283 -17.33 5.65 26.91
CA GLU A 283 -17.72 4.94 25.71
C GLU A 283 -16.47 4.37 25.04
N ILE A 284 -16.45 3.05 24.81
CA ILE A 284 -15.29 2.34 24.29
C ILE A 284 -15.70 1.49 23.10
N ILE A 285 -15.05 1.70 21.96
CA ILE A 285 -15.33 1.01 20.71
C ILE A 285 -14.03 0.66 19.98
N ASN A 286 -14.02 -0.46 19.25
CA ASN A 286 -12.97 -0.76 18.29
C ASN A 286 -13.43 -0.42 16.87
N TYR A 287 -12.72 0.48 16.18
CA TYR A 287 -13.03 0.81 14.78
C TYR A 287 -12.51 -0.23 13.79
N MET A 288 -11.44 -0.94 14.16
CA MET A 288 -10.87 -2.04 13.40
C MET A 288 -11.16 -3.36 14.11
N PRO A 289 -11.27 -4.48 13.37
CA PRO A 289 -11.43 -5.79 14.00
C PRO A 289 -10.20 -6.12 14.86
N ALA A 290 -10.44 -6.89 15.93
CA ALA A 290 -9.34 -7.52 16.64
C ALA A 290 -8.72 -8.62 15.74
N ALA A 291 -7.40 -8.70 15.70
CA ALA A 291 -6.69 -9.56 14.76
C ALA A 291 -5.38 -10.10 15.35
N GLY A 292 -4.78 -11.07 14.64
CA GLY A 292 -3.49 -11.66 15.01
C GLY A 292 -3.58 -12.85 15.98
N GLY A 293 -4.77 -13.09 16.57
CA GLY A 293 -5.05 -14.25 17.39
C GLY A 293 -4.96 -15.52 16.57
N ARG A 294 -4.10 -16.45 16.98
CA ARG A 294 -3.95 -17.75 16.30
C ARG A 294 -3.63 -18.85 17.30
N LYS A 295 -4.11 -20.05 17.01
CA LYS A 295 -3.79 -21.26 17.78
C LYS A 295 -2.34 -21.69 17.51
N THR A 296 -1.83 -22.58 18.36
CA THR A 296 -0.54 -23.21 18.11
C THR A 296 -0.61 -24.01 16.80
N GLN A 297 0.39 -23.84 15.96
CA GLN A 297 0.50 -24.53 14.68
C GLN A 297 0.58 -26.04 14.89
N THR A 298 -0.07 -26.81 14.03
CA THR A 298 0.03 -28.27 14.07
C THR A 298 1.37 -28.76 13.50
N ILE A 299 1.74 -30.00 13.77
CA ILE A 299 2.98 -30.58 13.23
C ILE A 299 2.89 -30.71 11.70
N ASP A 300 1.72 -31.06 11.17
CA ASP A 300 1.49 -31.15 9.72
C ASP A 300 1.69 -29.80 9.03
N GLU A 301 1.07 -28.75 9.56
CA GLU A 301 1.24 -27.37 9.07
C GLU A 301 2.70 -26.92 9.13
N ALA A 302 3.42 -27.26 10.19
CA ALA A 302 4.84 -26.91 10.32
C ALA A 302 5.73 -27.61 9.27
N VAL A 303 5.40 -28.87 8.92
CA VAL A 303 6.08 -29.59 7.83
C VAL A 303 5.80 -28.93 6.48
N GLU A 304 4.54 -28.53 6.22
CA GLU A 304 4.20 -27.83 4.99
C GLU A 304 4.88 -26.46 4.88
N ASP A 305 4.91 -25.69 5.95
CA ASP A 305 5.63 -24.41 6.02
C ASP A 305 7.12 -24.61 5.70
N PHE A 306 7.74 -25.64 6.27
CA PHE A 306 9.14 -25.96 5.99
C PHE A 306 9.38 -26.33 4.51
N LEU A 307 8.50 -27.15 3.92
CA LEU A 307 8.63 -27.51 2.50
C LEU A 307 8.43 -26.33 1.56
N ARG A 308 7.60 -25.34 1.95
CA ARG A 308 7.47 -24.08 1.22
C ARG A 308 8.73 -23.24 1.37
N ASP A 309 9.24 -23.10 2.59
CA ASP A 309 10.46 -22.36 2.91
C ASP A 309 11.69 -22.90 2.16
N PHE A 310 11.81 -24.22 2.00
CA PHE A 310 12.90 -24.84 1.26
C PHE A 310 12.96 -24.44 -0.23
N LYS A 311 11.86 -23.95 -0.79
CA LYS A 311 11.80 -23.44 -2.18
C LYS A 311 12.14 -21.96 -2.29
N ILE A 312 12.31 -21.26 -1.17
CA ILE A 312 12.62 -19.84 -1.12
C ILE A 312 14.14 -19.66 -1.34
N PRO A 313 14.57 -18.92 -2.37
CA PRO A 313 15.97 -18.64 -2.59
C PRO A 313 16.50 -17.62 -1.57
N TYR A 314 17.22 -18.09 -0.56
CA TYR A 314 17.89 -17.22 0.43
C TYR A 314 19.24 -16.66 -0.03
N THR A 315 19.74 -17.10 -1.19
CA THR A 315 20.98 -16.61 -1.80
C THR A 315 20.75 -16.29 -3.28
N ALA A 316 21.15 -15.10 -3.71
CA ALA A 316 21.00 -14.64 -5.08
C ALA A 316 22.14 -15.14 -5.97
N VAL A 317 21.91 -16.23 -6.73
CA VAL A 317 22.90 -16.85 -7.61
C VAL A 317 22.52 -16.65 -9.08
N THR A 318 21.26 -16.92 -9.41
CA THR A 318 20.70 -16.77 -10.75
C THR A 318 19.92 -15.46 -10.89
N THR A 319 19.65 -15.02 -12.11
CA THR A 319 18.80 -13.84 -12.36
C THR A 319 17.42 -14.00 -11.73
N SER A 320 16.86 -15.20 -11.73
CA SER A 320 15.55 -15.49 -11.12
C SER A 320 15.59 -15.37 -9.60
N ASP A 321 16.72 -15.71 -8.95
CA ASP A 321 16.87 -15.50 -7.50
C ASP A 321 16.90 -14.02 -7.16
N TYR A 322 17.66 -13.21 -7.92
CA TYR A 322 17.67 -11.75 -7.77
C TYR A 322 16.28 -11.14 -7.94
N GLU A 323 15.54 -11.58 -8.96
CA GLU A 323 14.17 -11.13 -9.23
C GLU A 323 13.23 -11.54 -8.08
N TYR A 324 13.32 -12.79 -7.60
CA TYR A 324 12.50 -13.30 -6.50
C TYR A 324 12.76 -12.53 -5.20
N ILE A 325 14.03 -12.35 -4.81
CA ILE A 325 14.41 -11.67 -3.57
C ILE A 325 13.98 -10.20 -3.65
N ALA A 326 14.18 -9.53 -4.79
CA ALA A 326 13.70 -8.17 -4.98
C ALA A 326 12.17 -8.07 -4.87
N LEU A 327 11.42 -8.98 -5.50
CA LEU A 327 9.95 -9.02 -5.44
C LEU A 327 9.40 -9.23 -4.03
N ASN A 328 10.15 -9.94 -3.18
CA ASN A 328 9.77 -10.32 -1.82
C ASN A 328 10.46 -9.48 -0.74
N ALA A 329 11.03 -8.33 -1.12
CA ALA A 329 11.69 -7.43 -0.18
C ALA A 329 10.75 -7.06 1.00
N PRO A 330 11.15 -7.36 2.26
CA PRO A 330 10.34 -7.13 3.45
C PRO A 330 9.75 -5.71 3.54
N GLY A 331 8.42 -5.62 3.64
CA GLY A 331 7.70 -4.35 3.81
C GLY A 331 7.50 -3.54 2.52
N LEU A 332 8.05 -3.99 1.39
CA LEU A 332 7.91 -3.32 0.10
C LEU A 332 6.90 -4.03 -0.80
N ARG A 333 6.15 -3.26 -1.59
CA ARG A 333 5.28 -3.81 -2.63
C ARG A 333 5.95 -3.65 -3.99
N VAL A 334 6.86 -4.56 -4.32
CA VAL A 334 7.49 -4.61 -5.64
C VAL A 334 6.56 -5.38 -6.59
N ALA A 335 6.12 -4.74 -7.67
CA ALA A 335 5.26 -5.36 -8.67
C ALA A 335 6.05 -6.18 -9.69
N LYS A 336 7.14 -5.62 -10.21
CA LYS A 336 8.04 -6.28 -11.15
C LYS A 336 9.48 -6.08 -10.74
N ALA A 337 10.28 -7.11 -10.95
CA ALA A 337 11.73 -7.03 -10.92
C ALA A 337 12.30 -7.71 -12.17
N LYS A 338 13.36 -7.14 -12.75
CA LYS A 338 14.12 -7.77 -13.83
C LYS A 338 15.61 -7.67 -13.53
N ALA A 339 16.28 -8.81 -13.43
CA ALA A 339 17.73 -8.86 -13.21
C ALA A 339 18.47 -8.93 -14.54
N VAL A 340 19.47 -8.07 -14.69
CA VAL A 340 20.33 -7.96 -15.86
C VAL A 340 21.77 -8.23 -15.42
N PRO A 341 22.36 -9.37 -15.81
CA PRO A 341 23.72 -9.72 -15.45
C PRO A 341 24.74 -8.97 -16.32
N ASN A 342 25.93 -8.76 -15.78
CA ASN A 342 27.06 -8.09 -16.42
C ASN A 342 26.78 -6.65 -16.89
N TYR A 343 25.87 -5.96 -16.22
CA TYR A 343 25.49 -4.59 -16.54
C TYR A 343 25.69 -3.68 -15.33
N ARG A 344 26.32 -2.53 -15.57
CA ARG A 344 26.53 -1.46 -14.60
C ARG A 344 25.98 -0.15 -15.18
N PRO A 345 25.00 0.50 -14.55
CA PRO A 345 24.47 1.77 -15.03
C PRO A 345 25.51 2.88 -14.87
N LEU A 346 25.71 3.69 -15.90
CA LEU A 346 26.60 4.86 -15.84
C LEU A 346 25.95 5.97 -15.01
N ARG A 347 26.74 6.59 -14.12
CA ARG A 347 26.28 7.59 -13.14
C ARG A 347 26.00 8.99 -13.72
N SER A 348 26.24 9.26 -15.01
CA SER A 348 26.21 10.64 -15.54
C SER A 348 24.97 10.93 -16.41
N GLN A 349 24.34 12.07 -16.15
CA GLN A 349 23.31 12.68 -17.02
C GLN A 349 23.83 13.03 -18.43
N GLN A 350 25.13 12.89 -18.69
CA GLN A 350 25.75 13.11 -20.01
C GLN A 350 25.76 11.87 -20.91
N ALA A 351 25.32 10.69 -20.41
CA ALA A 351 25.26 9.46 -21.18
C ALA A 351 23.85 9.08 -21.68
N LYS A 352 22.89 10.02 -21.74
CA LYS A 352 21.66 9.85 -22.57
C LYS A 352 21.98 10.03 -24.07
N SER A 353 23.09 9.47 -24.52
CA SER A 353 23.41 9.37 -25.94
C SER A 353 22.67 8.15 -26.49
N ARG A 354 21.51 8.44 -27.08
CA ARG A 354 20.73 7.64 -28.06
C ARG A 354 21.17 6.19 -28.24
N GLY A 355 20.29 5.28 -27.81
CA GLY A 355 20.04 3.96 -28.38
C GLY A 355 21.24 3.22 -28.95
N THR A 356 21.97 2.50 -28.10
CA THR A 356 22.60 1.24 -28.51
C THR A 356 22.76 0.37 -27.26
N GLU A 357 22.89 -0.94 -27.47
CA GLU A 357 23.39 -1.91 -26.50
C GLU A 357 24.42 -1.33 -25.52
N PRO A 358 24.48 -1.81 -24.27
CA PRO A 358 25.40 -1.28 -23.27
C PRO A 358 26.76 -1.04 -23.89
N THR A 359 27.18 0.22 -23.89
CA THR A 359 28.51 0.63 -24.35
C THR A 359 29.55 -0.28 -23.69
N LYS A 360 30.72 -0.50 -24.30
CA LYS A 360 31.79 -1.34 -23.67
C LYS A 360 32.11 -0.93 -22.21
N SER A 361 31.78 0.30 -21.81
CA SER A 361 31.86 0.84 -20.45
C SER A 361 30.74 0.41 -19.48
N GLU A 362 29.56 0.04 -19.99
CA GLU A 362 28.40 -0.44 -19.20
C GLU A 362 28.43 -1.96 -18.98
N TYR A 363 29.15 -2.68 -19.84
CA TYR A 363 29.43 -4.09 -19.62
C TYR A 363 30.47 -4.25 -18.50
N SER A 364 30.02 -4.74 -17.34
CA SER A 364 30.88 -4.93 -16.17
C SER A 364 30.71 -6.34 -15.63
N LYS A 365 31.77 -7.15 -15.76
CA LYS A 365 31.77 -8.51 -15.22
C LYS A 365 31.60 -8.48 -13.71
N GLY A 366 30.73 -9.34 -13.19
CA GLY A 366 30.44 -9.41 -11.76
C GLY A 366 29.52 -8.30 -11.26
N SER A 367 28.94 -7.47 -12.13
CA SER A 367 27.86 -6.55 -11.77
C SER A 367 26.51 -7.12 -12.15
N VAL A 368 25.51 -6.99 -11.28
CA VAL A 368 24.11 -7.33 -11.56
C VAL A 368 23.26 -6.10 -11.28
N THR A 369 22.48 -5.69 -12.28
CA THR A 369 21.52 -4.60 -12.13
C THR A 369 20.11 -5.16 -12.06
N VAL A 370 19.35 -4.77 -11.05
CA VAL A 370 17.95 -5.16 -10.88
C VAL A 370 17.07 -3.95 -11.13
N ILE A 371 16.23 -4.03 -12.16
CA ILE A 371 15.22 -3.02 -12.47
C ILE A 371 13.98 -3.34 -11.64
N VAL A 372 13.43 -2.35 -10.94
CA VAL A 372 12.25 -2.56 -10.09
C VAL A 372 11.13 -1.58 -10.42
N ILE A 373 9.90 -2.11 -10.41
CA ILE A 373 8.67 -1.34 -10.55
C ILE A 373 7.86 -1.50 -9.27
N PRO A 374 7.57 -0.42 -8.54
CA PRO A 374 6.63 -0.46 -7.43
C PRO A 374 5.23 -0.86 -7.86
N TYR A 375 4.52 -1.52 -6.96
CA TYR A 375 3.09 -1.73 -7.10
C TYR A 375 2.32 -0.42 -7.02
N THR A 376 1.27 -0.31 -7.83
CA THR A 376 0.27 0.75 -7.73
C THR A 376 -1.12 0.14 -7.87
N PRO A 377 -2.10 0.55 -7.02
CA PRO A 377 -3.49 0.13 -7.15
C PRO A 377 -4.23 0.91 -8.24
N LEU A 378 -3.66 1.98 -8.78
CA LEU A 378 -4.31 2.79 -9.82
C LEU A 378 -4.51 1.97 -11.10
N GLU A 379 -5.65 2.13 -11.75
CA GLU A 379 -5.93 1.52 -13.07
C GLU A 379 -5.53 2.44 -14.23
N ILE A 380 -5.71 3.75 -14.03
CA ILE A 380 -5.36 4.78 -15.01
C ILE A 380 -4.19 5.59 -14.46
N LEU A 381 -3.09 5.61 -15.20
CA LEU A 381 -1.86 6.27 -14.79
C LEU A 381 -1.70 7.62 -15.50
N ARG A 382 -1.75 8.71 -14.73
CA ARG A 382 -1.30 10.03 -15.24
C ARG A 382 0.24 10.11 -15.31
N SER A 383 0.90 9.40 -14.39
CA SER A 383 2.35 9.25 -14.30
C SER A 383 2.68 7.80 -13.93
N PRO A 384 3.79 7.24 -14.45
CA PRO A 384 4.15 5.86 -14.17
C PRO A 384 4.63 5.68 -12.71
N PRO A 385 4.43 4.50 -12.11
CA PRO A 385 4.91 4.21 -10.75
C PRO A 385 6.44 4.18 -10.73
N THR A 386 7.05 5.25 -10.23
CA THR A 386 8.50 5.40 -10.19
C THR A 386 8.98 5.14 -8.76
N PRO A 387 9.94 4.23 -8.55
CA PRO A 387 10.46 3.97 -7.21
C PRO A 387 11.18 5.22 -6.68
N SER A 388 10.92 5.57 -5.42
CA SER A 388 11.67 6.61 -4.73
C SER A 388 13.10 6.16 -4.44
N GLU A 389 13.98 7.11 -4.12
CA GLU A 389 15.36 6.81 -3.73
C GLU A 389 15.40 5.88 -2.50
N GLY A 390 14.53 6.10 -1.51
CA GLY A 390 14.41 5.24 -0.34
C GLY A 390 13.97 3.82 -0.71
N PHE A 391 13.04 3.67 -1.65
CA PHE A 391 12.62 2.36 -2.16
C PHE A 391 13.78 1.61 -2.84
N ILE A 392 14.52 2.29 -3.72
CA ILE A 392 15.70 1.74 -4.41
C ILE A 392 16.74 1.28 -3.39
N GLN A 393 17.03 2.10 -2.38
CA GLN A 393 18.01 1.78 -1.34
C GLN A 393 17.56 0.60 -0.47
N ALA A 394 16.27 0.50 -0.14
CA ALA A 394 15.73 -0.61 0.63
C ALA A 394 15.84 -1.94 -0.12
N VAL A 395 15.47 -1.97 -1.41
CA VAL A 395 15.67 -3.16 -2.25
C VAL A 395 17.16 -3.49 -2.38
N CYS A 396 18.01 -2.50 -2.62
CA CYS A 396 19.45 -2.70 -2.77
C CYS A 396 20.06 -3.30 -1.50
N ARG A 397 19.69 -2.80 -0.32
CA ARG A 397 20.14 -3.32 0.98
C ARG A 397 19.66 -4.75 1.22
N HIS A 398 18.44 -5.07 0.82
CA HIS A 398 17.94 -6.44 0.90
C HIS A 398 18.76 -7.38 0.00
N LEU A 399 18.94 -7.02 -1.27
CA LEU A 399 19.74 -7.82 -2.21
C LEU A 399 21.21 -7.96 -1.78
N ASP A 400 21.81 -6.92 -1.20
CA ASP A 400 23.20 -6.95 -0.70
C ASP A 400 23.42 -7.99 0.39
N ARG A 401 22.38 -8.33 1.18
CA ARG A 401 22.44 -9.41 2.19
C ARG A 401 22.44 -10.81 1.59
N HIS A 402 21.86 -10.98 0.41
CA HIS A 402 21.67 -12.30 -0.22
C HIS A 402 22.66 -12.60 -1.34
N ARG A 403 23.43 -11.60 -1.80
CA ARG A 403 24.31 -11.75 -2.95
C ARG A 403 25.55 -12.59 -2.66
N LEU A 404 26.16 -13.08 -3.73
CA LEU A 404 27.50 -13.66 -3.66
C LEU A 404 28.56 -12.59 -3.37
N LEU A 405 29.60 -12.99 -2.63
CA LEU A 405 30.79 -12.17 -2.41
C LEU A 405 31.46 -11.85 -3.75
N GLY A 406 31.87 -10.58 -3.92
CA GLY A 406 32.48 -10.09 -5.16
C GLY A 406 31.50 -9.64 -6.24
N THR A 407 30.19 -9.88 -6.09
CA THR A 407 29.18 -9.33 -7.01
C THR A 407 28.80 -7.90 -6.62
N GLU A 408 28.87 -6.95 -7.56
CA GLU A 408 28.38 -5.57 -7.40
C GLU A 408 26.88 -5.52 -7.76
N ILE A 409 26.05 -4.86 -6.95
CA ILE A 409 24.62 -4.74 -7.20
C ILE A 409 24.24 -3.30 -7.47
N HIS A 410 23.36 -3.13 -8.45
CA HIS A 410 22.68 -1.87 -8.71
C HIS A 410 21.18 -2.11 -8.77
N VAL A 411 20.40 -1.15 -8.25
CA VAL A 411 18.95 -1.16 -8.37
C VAL A 411 18.54 0.13 -9.06
N ILE A 412 17.70 0.03 -10.09
CA ILE A 412 17.28 1.19 -10.91
C ILE A 412 15.78 1.15 -11.24
N SER A 413 15.21 2.31 -11.56
CA SER A 413 13.90 2.43 -12.21
C SER A 413 14.00 2.00 -13.68
N PRO A 414 12.93 1.45 -14.29
CA PRO A 414 12.88 1.35 -15.74
C PRO A 414 12.80 2.73 -16.39
N ASP A 415 13.20 2.80 -17.64
CA ASP A 415 12.88 3.92 -18.52
C ASP A 415 11.45 3.77 -19.03
N TYR A 416 10.54 4.65 -18.61
CA TYR A 416 9.13 4.56 -19.00
C TYR A 416 8.88 5.18 -20.37
N VAL A 417 8.31 4.39 -21.28
CA VAL A 417 7.81 4.84 -22.59
C VAL A 417 6.29 5.02 -22.51
N LYS A 418 5.82 6.24 -22.76
CA LYS A 418 4.39 6.58 -22.87
C LYS A 418 3.90 6.12 -24.23
N VAL A 419 2.99 5.14 -24.27
CA VAL A 419 2.49 4.55 -25.52
C VAL A 419 1.14 5.12 -25.89
N THR A 420 1.06 5.68 -27.08
CA THR A 420 -0.17 6.18 -27.69
C THR A 420 -0.62 5.24 -28.80
N VAL A 421 -1.91 4.95 -28.83
CA VAL A 421 -2.52 4.06 -29.83
C VAL A 421 -3.59 4.86 -30.55
N ASN A 422 -3.51 4.88 -31.87
CA ASN A 422 -4.52 5.46 -32.74
C ASN A 422 -5.25 4.31 -33.43
N VAL A 423 -6.56 4.20 -33.20
CA VAL A 423 -7.37 3.11 -33.72
C VAL A 423 -8.68 3.64 -34.31
N THR A 424 -9.05 3.09 -35.46
CA THR A 424 -10.36 3.31 -36.09
C THR A 424 -11.11 1.98 -36.07
N VAL A 425 -12.22 1.92 -35.34
CA VAL A 425 -13.03 0.70 -35.18
C VAL A 425 -14.41 0.86 -35.81
N VAL A 426 -14.97 -0.26 -36.27
CA VAL A 426 -16.36 -0.36 -36.74
C VAL A 426 -17.17 -1.08 -35.67
N PRO A 427 -18.28 -0.51 -35.20
CA PRO A 427 -19.13 -1.16 -34.22
C PRO A 427 -19.94 -2.30 -34.83
N GLN A 428 -20.42 -3.23 -34.01
CA GLN A 428 -21.35 -4.28 -34.43
C GLN A 428 -22.69 -3.70 -34.89
N GLU A 429 -23.34 -4.39 -35.83
CA GLU A 429 -24.64 -3.99 -36.36
C GLU A 429 -25.69 -4.01 -35.23
N GLY A 430 -26.49 -2.95 -35.13
CA GLY A 430 -27.48 -2.77 -34.07
C GLY A 430 -26.95 -2.09 -32.81
N ASN A 431 -25.64 -1.82 -32.71
CA ASN A 431 -25.10 -1.01 -31.62
C ASN A 431 -25.43 0.47 -31.88
N LEU A 432 -26.19 1.08 -30.98
CA LEU A 432 -26.69 2.46 -31.16
C LEU A 432 -25.76 3.50 -30.51
N ASP A 433 -24.98 3.11 -29.51
CA ASP A 433 -24.13 4.00 -28.73
C ASP A 433 -22.63 3.79 -29.03
N ASP A 434 -22.10 4.68 -29.86
CA ASP A 434 -20.69 4.72 -30.23
C ASP A 434 -19.78 5.08 -29.02
N SER A 435 -20.34 5.69 -27.97
CA SER A 435 -19.59 6.11 -26.77
C SER A 435 -19.19 4.92 -25.91
N LEU A 436 -20.09 3.97 -25.72
CA LEU A 436 -19.81 2.74 -24.96
C LEU A 436 -18.70 1.91 -25.61
N VAL A 437 -18.71 1.79 -26.94
CA VAL A 437 -17.63 1.10 -27.67
C VAL A 437 -16.31 1.83 -27.51
N ARG A 438 -16.33 3.17 -27.62
CA ARG A 438 -15.13 4.00 -27.42
C ARG A 438 -14.55 3.83 -26.02
N GLU A 439 -15.37 3.92 -24.98
CA GLU A 439 -14.95 3.74 -23.59
C GLU A 439 -14.43 2.33 -23.32
N GLY A 440 -15.09 1.30 -23.87
CA GLY A 440 -14.64 -0.09 -23.78
C GLY A 440 -13.25 -0.29 -24.38
N VAL A 441 -13.01 0.28 -25.57
CA VAL A 441 -11.70 0.25 -26.25
C VAL A 441 -10.64 0.99 -25.43
N LEU A 442 -10.94 2.19 -24.94
CA LEU A 442 -10.01 2.98 -24.12
C LEU A 442 -9.65 2.24 -22.82
N SER A 443 -10.64 1.66 -22.15
CA SER A 443 -10.45 0.88 -20.93
C SER A 443 -9.56 -0.35 -21.18
N ALA A 444 -9.83 -1.09 -22.26
CA ALA A 444 -9.03 -2.25 -22.64
C ALA A 444 -7.56 -1.88 -22.93
N LEU A 445 -7.32 -0.78 -23.65
CA LEU A 445 -5.97 -0.27 -23.91
C LEU A 445 -5.26 0.16 -22.63
N ASN A 446 -5.92 0.93 -21.77
CA ASN A 446 -5.36 1.39 -20.51
C ASN A 446 -4.96 0.22 -19.61
N ARG A 447 -5.81 -0.82 -19.53
CA ARG A 447 -5.55 -2.05 -18.77
C ARG A 447 -4.39 -2.84 -19.38
N TYR A 448 -4.38 -3.04 -20.69
CA TYR A 448 -3.36 -3.83 -21.37
C TYR A 448 -1.97 -3.18 -21.35
N ILE A 449 -1.90 -1.87 -21.57
CA ILE A 449 -0.67 -1.07 -21.61
C ILE A 449 -0.39 -0.52 -20.19
N HIS A 450 -0.34 -1.42 -19.21
CA HIS A 450 -0.09 -1.06 -17.81
C HIS A 450 1.16 -1.78 -17.26
N PRO A 451 2.13 -1.06 -16.67
CA PRO A 451 3.40 -1.64 -16.24
C PRO A 451 3.26 -2.69 -15.13
N VAL A 452 2.29 -2.51 -14.23
CA VAL A 452 2.05 -3.40 -13.07
C VAL A 452 0.96 -4.45 -13.29
N LYS A 453 0.06 -4.21 -14.23
CA LYS A 453 -1.28 -4.80 -14.26
C LYS A 453 -1.70 -5.29 -15.65
N GLY A 454 -0.99 -4.86 -16.69
CA GLY A 454 -1.30 -5.17 -18.08
C GLY A 454 -0.50 -6.36 -18.59
N GLY A 455 -0.26 -6.38 -19.91
CA GLY A 455 0.28 -7.55 -20.59
C GLY A 455 -0.74 -8.69 -20.72
N LEU A 456 -0.35 -9.75 -21.42
CA LEU A 456 -1.21 -10.91 -21.71
C LEU A 456 -1.53 -11.76 -20.48
N ASP A 457 -0.63 -11.78 -19.50
CA ASP A 457 -0.77 -12.55 -18.26
C ASP A 457 -1.44 -11.75 -17.13
N GLU A 458 -1.82 -10.49 -17.41
CA GLU A 458 -2.35 -9.51 -16.45
C GLU A 458 -1.44 -9.27 -15.22
N GLN A 459 -0.16 -9.63 -15.32
CA GLN A 459 0.80 -9.44 -14.23
C GLN A 459 1.66 -8.20 -14.43
N GLY A 460 1.41 -7.39 -15.45
CA GLY A 460 2.18 -6.20 -15.79
C GLY A 460 3.09 -6.39 -17.00
N TRP A 461 3.29 -5.30 -17.75
CA TRP A 461 4.09 -5.32 -18.96
C TRP A 461 5.50 -5.88 -18.72
N PRO A 462 5.97 -6.87 -19.51
CA PRO A 462 7.32 -7.39 -19.37
C PRO A 462 8.38 -6.33 -19.70
N ILE A 463 9.29 -6.07 -18.75
CA ILE A 463 10.38 -5.09 -18.94
C ILE A 463 11.24 -5.50 -20.14
N GLY A 464 11.47 -4.54 -21.04
CA GLY A 464 12.28 -4.69 -22.25
C GLY A 464 11.54 -5.34 -23.43
N ARG A 465 10.24 -5.62 -23.32
CA ARG A 465 9.44 -6.22 -24.39
C ARG A 465 8.79 -5.15 -25.27
N ASP A 466 8.99 -5.27 -26.57
CA ASP A 466 8.36 -4.45 -27.61
C ASP A 466 6.84 -4.63 -27.66
N VAL A 467 6.12 -3.63 -28.19
CA VAL A 467 4.66 -3.68 -28.36
C VAL A 467 4.32 -4.21 -29.75
N TYR A 468 3.71 -5.39 -29.79
CA TYR A 468 3.33 -6.03 -31.04
C TYR A 468 1.93 -5.62 -31.48
N LEU A 469 1.78 -5.17 -32.73
CA LEU A 469 0.48 -4.79 -33.29
C LEU A 469 -0.50 -5.97 -33.31
N SER A 470 -0.01 -7.20 -33.54
CA SER A 470 -0.86 -8.39 -33.54
C SER A 470 -1.62 -8.57 -32.22
N GLU A 471 -0.95 -8.32 -31.09
CA GLU A 471 -1.56 -8.44 -29.77
C GLU A 471 -2.58 -7.33 -29.50
N LEU A 472 -2.31 -6.12 -30.02
CA LEU A 472 -3.28 -5.03 -29.96
C LEU A 472 -4.51 -5.31 -30.84
N TYR A 473 -4.33 -5.94 -32.01
CA TYR A 473 -5.47 -6.41 -32.81
C TYR A 473 -6.29 -7.46 -32.06
N GLU A 474 -5.64 -8.47 -31.48
CA GLU A 474 -6.30 -9.51 -30.69
C GLU A 474 -7.07 -8.91 -29.50
N LEU A 475 -6.45 -8.02 -28.73
CA LEU A 475 -7.09 -7.31 -27.62
C LEU A 475 -8.36 -6.58 -28.09
N MET A 476 -8.29 -5.85 -29.19
CA MET A 476 -9.40 -5.07 -29.72
C MET A 476 -10.57 -5.93 -30.19
N GLU A 477 -10.29 -7.12 -30.74
CA GLU A 477 -11.33 -8.08 -31.13
C GLU A 477 -12.08 -8.66 -29.92
N THR A 478 -11.47 -8.66 -28.72
CA THR A 478 -12.16 -9.09 -27.49
C THR A 478 -13.13 -8.06 -26.92
N VAL A 479 -13.03 -6.79 -27.35
CA VAL A 479 -13.87 -5.71 -26.82
C VAL A 479 -15.32 -5.86 -27.31
N ALA A 480 -16.26 -5.92 -26.36
CA ALA A 480 -17.67 -6.03 -26.67
C ALA A 480 -18.14 -4.86 -27.55
N GLY A 481 -18.84 -5.19 -28.64
CA GLY A 481 -19.37 -4.22 -29.58
C GLY A 481 -18.42 -3.81 -30.71
N VAL A 482 -17.16 -4.26 -30.72
CA VAL A 482 -16.26 -4.10 -31.88
C VAL A 482 -16.55 -5.19 -32.92
N LYS A 483 -16.77 -4.80 -34.17
CA LYS A 483 -16.94 -5.71 -35.32
C LYS A 483 -15.62 -5.93 -36.05
N CYS A 484 -14.90 -4.83 -36.30
CA CYS A 484 -13.61 -4.86 -36.97
C CYS A 484 -12.80 -3.58 -36.76
N ILE A 485 -11.51 -3.67 -37.10
CA ILE A 485 -10.55 -2.57 -37.02
C ILE A 485 -10.13 -2.20 -38.44
N ILE A 486 -10.25 -0.91 -38.80
CA ILE A 486 -9.86 -0.39 -40.12
C ILE A 486 -8.38 -0.02 -40.12
N ARG A 487 -7.96 0.70 -39.08
CA ARG A 487 -6.61 1.24 -38.93
C ARG A 487 -6.17 1.12 -37.49
N LEU A 488 -4.94 0.69 -37.29
CA LEU A 488 -4.27 0.65 -36.00
C LEU A 488 -2.84 1.13 -36.21
N SER A 489 -2.40 2.06 -35.38
CA SER A 489 -0.99 2.48 -35.33
C SER A 489 -0.61 2.83 -33.91
N VAL A 490 0.61 2.47 -33.54
CA VAL A 490 1.18 2.70 -32.21
C VAL A 490 2.37 3.64 -32.32
N SER A 491 2.52 4.53 -31.34
CA SER A 491 3.69 5.39 -31.17
C SER A 491 4.09 5.41 -29.69
N GLY A 492 5.33 5.75 -29.39
CA GLY A 492 5.82 5.81 -28.01
C GLY A 492 6.91 6.84 -27.82
N GLU A 493 6.89 7.51 -26.67
CA GLU A 493 7.88 8.53 -26.29
C GLU A 493 8.23 8.43 -24.79
N PRO A 494 9.49 8.68 -24.38
CA PRO A 494 10.67 8.89 -25.21
C PRO A 494 11.27 7.57 -25.71
N ASP A 495 12.12 7.65 -26.73
CA ASP A 495 13.02 6.56 -27.15
C ASP A 495 12.33 5.23 -27.52
N ALA A 496 11.29 5.30 -28.35
CA ALA A 496 10.70 4.15 -29.01
C ALA A 496 10.38 4.48 -30.48
N TYR A 497 10.45 3.48 -31.36
CA TYR A 497 10.26 3.68 -32.79
C TYR A 497 9.51 2.50 -33.42
N PRO A 498 8.70 2.75 -34.46
CA PRO A 498 8.02 1.68 -35.17
C PRO A 498 9.01 0.89 -36.04
N ASP A 499 8.88 -0.44 -36.07
CA ASP A 499 9.60 -1.31 -37.02
C ASP A 499 8.92 -1.33 -38.41
N SER A 500 9.46 -2.12 -39.34
CA SER A 500 8.89 -2.30 -40.68
C SER A 500 7.49 -2.92 -40.71
N TYR A 501 7.07 -3.55 -39.62
CA TYR A 501 5.76 -4.17 -39.45
C TYR A 501 4.79 -3.27 -38.64
N GLY A 502 5.26 -2.11 -38.18
CA GLY A 502 4.51 -1.16 -37.35
C GLY A 502 4.48 -1.49 -35.85
N ASN A 503 5.21 -2.51 -35.39
CA ASN A 503 5.39 -2.79 -33.96
C ASN A 503 6.22 -1.69 -33.31
N LEU A 504 5.93 -1.35 -32.05
CA LEU A 504 6.72 -0.36 -31.32
C LEU A 504 7.94 -1.03 -30.67
N VAL A 505 9.13 -0.77 -31.22
CA VAL A 505 10.40 -1.21 -30.67
C VAL A 505 10.87 -0.23 -29.61
N LEU A 506 11.22 -0.74 -28.43
CA LEU A 506 11.75 0.07 -27.33
C LEU A 506 13.25 0.30 -27.52
N GLY A 507 13.71 1.53 -27.29
CA GLY A 507 15.13 1.91 -27.45
C GLY A 507 16.08 1.24 -26.45
N SER A 508 15.53 0.74 -25.33
CA SER A 508 16.30 0.07 -24.27
C SER A 508 15.61 -1.21 -23.80
N LYS A 509 16.42 -2.25 -23.54
CA LYS A 509 15.97 -3.51 -22.91
C LYS A 509 15.59 -3.33 -21.44
N PHE A 510 15.78 -2.14 -20.88
CA PHE A 510 15.41 -1.78 -19.51
C PHE A 510 14.11 -0.96 -19.45
N SER A 511 13.52 -0.69 -20.60
CA SER A 511 12.31 0.11 -20.69
C SER A 511 11.07 -0.67 -20.27
N SER A 512 10.10 0.03 -19.70
CA SER A 512 8.74 -0.46 -19.51
C SER A 512 7.77 0.54 -20.15
N ILE A 513 6.57 0.10 -20.49
CA ILE A 513 5.57 0.99 -21.08
C ILE A 513 4.48 1.36 -20.07
N TYR A 514 3.81 2.47 -20.35
CA TYR A 514 2.54 2.82 -19.72
C TYR A 514 1.63 3.53 -20.72
N SER A 515 0.33 3.41 -20.48
CA SER A 515 -0.70 4.02 -21.32
C SER A 515 -0.57 5.54 -21.41
N GLY A 516 -0.65 6.05 -22.64
CA GLY A 516 -0.72 7.46 -22.96
C GLY A 516 -2.14 7.94 -23.27
N GLU A 517 -2.24 8.93 -24.16
CA GLU A 517 -3.53 9.43 -24.62
C GLU A 517 -3.89 8.72 -25.92
N HIS A 518 -4.81 7.76 -25.84
CA HIS A 518 -5.26 6.98 -27.00
C HIS A 518 -6.32 7.74 -27.80
N ASN A 519 -6.28 7.61 -29.13
CA ASN A 519 -7.30 8.16 -30.03
C ASN A 519 -8.13 7.01 -30.62
N VAL A 520 -9.45 7.06 -30.40
CA VAL A 520 -10.40 6.02 -30.82
C VAL A 520 -11.49 6.66 -31.68
N GLU A 521 -11.40 6.41 -32.99
CA GLU A 521 -12.37 6.85 -33.99
C GLU A 521 -13.35 5.74 -34.31
N ILE A 522 -14.64 6.08 -34.39
CA ILE A 522 -15.71 5.13 -34.74
C ILE A 522 -16.15 5.41 -36.18
N ALA A 523 -16.07 4.38 -37.04
CA ALA A 523 -16.49 4.47 -38.44
C ALA A 523 -17.66 3.50 -38.70
N ARG A 524 -18.79 4.02 -39.18
CA ARG A 524 -19.99 3.19 -39.50
C ARG A 524 -19.99 2.61 -40.91
N GLU A 525 -19.10 3.08 -41.80
CA GLU A 525 -18.94 2.57 -43.15
C GLU A 525 -17.47 2.19 -43.39
N ALA A 526 -17.21 0.91 -43.68
CA ALA A 526 -15.86 0.43 -44.03
C ALA A 526 -15.91 -0.39 -45.32
N LYS A 527 -15.11 0.01 -46.32
CA LYS A 527 -14.95 -0.73 -47.59
C LYS A 527 -14.03 -1.94 -47.49
N SER A 528 -13.23 -2.07 -46.42
CA SER A 528 -12.36 -3.22 -46.19
C SER A 528 -12.20 -3.49 -44.69
N CYS A 529 -12.47 -4.72 -44.27
CA CYS A 529 -12.45 -5.19 -42.90
C CYS A 529 -11.25 -6.13 -42.71
N LEU A 530 -10.32 -5.79 -41.80
CA LEU A 530 -9.23 -6.69 -41.40
C LEU A 530 -9.72 -7.55 -40.22
N LYS A 531 -10.12 -8.79 -40.49
CA LYS A 531 -10.19 -9.87 -39.50
C LYS A 531 -9.09 -10.85 -39.83
N ARG A 532 -8.04 -10.95 -39.02
CA ARG A 532 -6.96 -11.93 -39.24
C ARG A 532 -7.05 -13.03 -38.18
N GLY A 533 -8.00 -13.94 -38.40
CA GLY A 533 -8.17 -15.17 -37.63
C GLY A 533 -8.48 -16.33 -38.59
N GLY A 534 -7.49 -16.74 -39.38
CA GLY A 534 -7.56 -17.89 -40.25
C GLY A 534 -6.15 -18.35 -40.58
N LEU A 535 -5.73 -19.48 -39.98
CA LEU A 535 -4.47 -20.15 -40.26
C LEU A 535 -4.24 -20.26 -41.77
N HIS A 536 -3.06 -19.85 -42.23
CA HIS A 536 -2.57 -20.17 -43.56
C HIS A 536 -2.41 -21.69 -43.67
N SER A 537 -3.41 -22.38 -44.23
CA SER A 537 -3.18 -23.65 -44.92
C SER A 537 -2.59 -23.32 -46.28
N GLY A 538 -1.32 -23.69 -46.47
CA GLY A 538 -0.60 -23.49 -47.72
C GLY A 538 -1.24 -24.19 -48.91
N ASN A 539 -0.93 -23.66 -50.08
CA ASN A 539 -0.79 -24.40 -51.32
C ASN A 539 0.53 -23.99 -51.96
#